data_AF-A0A3G2EIU1-F1
#
_entry.id   AF-A0A3G2EIU1-F1
#
_cell.length_a   1.000
_cell.length_b   1.000
_cell.length_c   1.000
_cell.angle_alpha   90.00
_cell.angle_beta   90.00
_cell.angle_gamma   90.00
#
_symmetry.space_group_name_H-M   'P 1'
#
loop_
_entity.id
_entity.type
_entity.pdbx_description
1 polymer ?
#
loop_
_entity_poly.entity_id
_entity_poly.type
_entity_poly.pdbx_seq_one_letter_code
_entity_poly.pdbx_strand_id
1 'polypeptide(L)'
;MQWGELQLSGTLSNGQVVSTSLAFPGQGSDGNYHFQGASLLGGFSNYAFTGLTFNACIFNDTGVCSNSIDFPAFNQGQFALDNINVSAVPEPSTYLLLLAGLGAIGMLSRRRARKFAAFTVQGA
;
A
#
# COMPACT_ATOMS: atom_id res chain seq x y z
N MET A 1 3.37 -31.67 3.36
CA MET A 1 3.33 -31.19 1.96
C MET A 1 4.09 -29.86 1.91
N GLN A 2 4.86 -29.55 0.86
CA GLN A 2 5.58 -28.26 0.79
C GLN A 2 4.80 -27.29 -0.08
N TRP A 3 4.57 -26.09 0.45
CA TRP A 3 3.87 -25.03 -0.26
C TRP A 3 4.71 -23.74 -0.19
N GLY A 4 4.53 -22.88 -1.18
CA GLY A 4 5.09 -21.53 -1.12
C GLY A 4 4.23 -20.67 -0.19
N GLU A 5 4.86 -19.76 0.55
CA GLU A 5 4.16 -18.74 1.33
C GLU A 5 4.78 -17.38 1.04
N LEU A 6 3.92 -16.40 0.78
CA LEU A 6 4.28 -14.98 0.77
C LEU A 6 3.88 -14.37 2.10
N GLN A 7 4.86 -13.84 2.80
CA GLN A 7 4.72 -13.11 4.04
C GLN A 7 4.90 -11.63 3.74
N LEU A 8 3.94 -10.84 4.22
CA LEU A 8 4.00 -9.39 4.17
C LEU A 8 4.14 -8.85 5.58
N SER A 9 5.05 -7.91 5.76
CA SER A 9 5.27 -7.22 7.04
C SER A 9 5.25 -5.72 6.82
N GLY A 10 4.28 -5.05 7.43
CA GLY A 10 4.10 -3.61 7.37
C GLY A 10 4.47 -2.94 8.69
N THR A 11 5.27 -1.87 8.64
CA THR A 11 5.61 -1.05 9.81
C THR A 11 4.64 0.11 9.94
N LEU A 12 4.05 0.30 11.11
CA LEU A 12 3.21 1.46 11.43
C LEU A 12 4.06 2.66 11.88
N SER A 13 3.46 3.84 11.97
CA SER A 13 4.14 5.07 12.41
C SER A 13 4.69 5.01 13.84
N ASN A 14 4.12 4.16 14.69
CA ASN A 14 4.60 3.90 16.05
C ASN A 14 5.71 2.82 16.11
N GLY A 15 6.17 2.31 14.96
CA GLY A 15 7.18 1.27 14.86
C GLY A 15 6.65 -0.17 15.03
N GLN A 16 5.36 -0.37 15.31
CA GLN A 16 4.77 -1.69 15.38
C GLN A 16 4.78 -2.36 14.00
N VAL A 17 5.11 -3.65 13.97
CA VAL A 17 5.02 -4.48 12.77
C VAL A 17 3.73 -5.28 12.80
N VAL A 18 2.94 -5.20 11.72
CA VAL A 18 1.80 -6.08 11.47
C VAL A 18 2.17 -6.98 10.31
N SER A 19 1.87 -8.26 10.41
CA SER A 19 2.18 -9.23 9.36
C SER A 19 0.96 -10.02 8.92
N THR A 20 0.96 -10.45 7.66
CA THR A 20 0.00 -11.40 7.11
C THR A 20 0.73 -12.35 6.16
N SER A 21 0.14 -13.50 5.90
CA SER A 21 0.71 -14.45 4.97
C SER A 21 -0.34 -15.08 4.06
N LEU A 22 0.11 -15.45 2.86
CA LEU A 22 -0.69 -16.07 1.83
C LEU A 22 0.03 -17.30 1.31
N ALA A 23 -0.64 -18.44 1.37
CA ALA A 23 -0.16 -19.66 0.77
C ALA A 23 -0.35 -19.60 -0.76
N PHE A 24 0.66 -20.06 -1.48
CA PHE A 24 0.61 -20.30 -2.91
C PHE A 24 0.85 -21.78 -3.20
N PRO A 25 0.21 -22.34 -4.24
CA PRO A 25 0.46 -23.70 -4.66
C PRO A 25 1.93 -23.84 -5.05
N GLY A 26 2.53 -24.97 -4.68
CA GLY A 26 3.81 -25.39 -5.23
C GLY A 26 3.69 -25.80 -6.69
N GLN A 27 4.72 -26.49 -7.19
CA GLN A 27 4.67 -27.12 -8.52
C GLN A 27 3.50 -28.11 -8.59
N GLY A 28 2.68 -27.98 -9.64
CA GLY A 28 1.58 -28.90 -9.91
C GLY A 28 2.09 -30.32 -10.22
N SER A 29 1.19 -31.30 -10.16
CA SER A 29 1.49 -32.68 -10.56
C SER A 29 1.82 -32.84 -12.05
N ASP A 30 1.56 -31.80 -12.84
CA ASP A 30 1.92 -31.63 -14.25
C ASP A 30 3.33 -31.08 -14.45
N GLY A 31 4.05 -30.77 -13.37
CA GLY A 31 5.40 -30.19 -13.42
C GLY A 31 5.43 -28.69 -13.68
N ASN A 32 4.28 -28.01 -13.72
CA ASN A 32 4.22 -26.56 -13.96
C ASN A 32 4.16 -25.77 -12.65
N TYR A 33 4.73 -24.56 -12.66
CA TYR A 33 4.55 -23.59 -11.58
C TYR A 33 3.32 -22.73 -11.88
N HIS A 34 2.43 -22.59 -10.90
CA HIS A 34 1.23 -21.79 -11.05
C HIS A 34 1.41 -20.41 -10.43
N PHE A 35 1.19 -19.36 -11.23
CA PHE A 35 1.08 -18.00 -10.71
C PHE A 35 -0.31 -17.79 -10.13
N GLN A 36 -0.38 -17.12 -8.99
CA GLN A 36 -1.63 -16.72 -8.36
C GLN A 36 -1.63 -15.24 -8.02
N GLY A 37 -2.76 -14.59 -8.28
CA GLY A 37 -3.01 -13.24 -7.81
C GLY A 37 -3.47 -13.26 -6.36
N ALA A 38 -2.96 -12.31 -5.58
CA ALA A 38 -3.35 -12.09 -4.20
C ALA A 38 -3.95 -10.69 -4.05
N SER A 39 -5.04 -10.57 -3.29
CA SER A 39 -5.61 -9.28 -2.91
C SER A 39 -5.76 -9.22 -1.40
N LEU A 40 -5.20 -8.17 -0.80
CA LEU A 40 -5.10 -8.01 0.66
C LEU A 40 -6.30 -7.26 1.25
N LEU A 41 -7.46 -7.31 0.59
CA LEU A 41 -8.65 -6.48 0.86
C LEU A 41 -9.30 -6.71 2.24
N GLY A 42 -8.74 -7.58 3.08
CA GLY A 42 -9.19 -7.81 4.46
C GLY A 42 -8.10 -7.46 5.46
N GLY A 43 -8.42 -6.58 6.42
CA GLY A 43 -7.62 -6.32 7.63
C GLY A 43 -6.26 -5.64 7.40
N PHE A 44 -5.34 -6.31 6.70
CA PHE A 44 -3.99 -5.84 6.44
C PHE A 44 -3.96 -4.54 5.61
N SER A 45 -4.85 -4.39 4.63
CA SER A 45 -4.97 -3.16 3.84
C SER A 45 -5.58 -1.97 4.61
N ASN A 46 -6.11 -2.18 5.81
CA ASN A 46 -6.70 -1.10 6.62
C ASN A 46 -5.66 -0.28 7.40
N TYR A 47 -4.41 -0.73 7.41
CA TYR A 47 -3.33 -0.06 8.11
C TYR A 47 -2.62 0.94 7.20
N ALA A 48 -2.23 2.08 7.79
CA ALA A 48 -1.32 3.03 7.16
C ALA A 48 0.13 2.66 7.51
N PHE A 49 0.84 2.09 6.55
CA PHE A 49 2.22 1.65 6.72
C PHE A 49 3.22 2.75 6.33
N THR A 50 4.31 2.88 7.09
CA THR A 50 5.50 3.67 6.75
C THR A 50 6.52 2.86 5.95
N GLY A 51 6.40 1.54 5.97
CA GLY A 51 7.26 0.61 5.24
C GLY A 51 6.54 -0.72 5.05
N LEU A 52 6.80 -1.38 3.92
CA LEU A 52 6.24 -2.68 3.58
C LEU A 52 7.35 -3.58 3.06
N THR A 53 7.49 -4.76 3.66
CA THR A 53 8.45 -5.78 3.24
C THR A 53 7.70 -7.00 2.73
N PHE A 54 8.14 -7.48 1.57
CA PHE A 54 7.72 -8.75 0.98
C PHE A 54 8.80 -9.79 1.24
N ASN A 55 8.40 -10.91 1.83
CA ASN A 55 9.24 -12.07 2.07
C ASN A 55 8.52 -13.29 1.51
N ALA A 56 9.22 -14.22 0.87
CA ALA A 56 8.60 -15.49 0.56
C ALA A 56 9.55 -16.65 0.77
N CYS A 57 8.96 -17.80 1.03
CA CYS A 57 9.67 -19.00 1.44
C CYS A 57 8.85 -20.26 1.14
N ILE A 58 9.49 -21.40 1.34
CA ILE A 58 8.79 -22.67 1.48
C ILE A 58 8.50 -22.87 2.95
N PHE A 59 7.26 -23.23 3.29
CA PHE A 59 6.93 -23.66 4.62
C PHE A 59 6.71 -25.18 4.67
N ASN A 60 7.08 -25.77 5.80
CA ASN A 60 6.87 -27.19 6.09
C ASN A 60 5.60 -27.40 6.93
N ASP A 61 5.28 -28.66 7.23
CA ASP A 61 4.10 -29.02 8.02
C ASP A 61 4.13 -28.48 9.47
N THR A 62 5.26 -27.91 9.91
CA THR A 62 5.42 -27.23 11.21
C THR A 62 5.33 -25.70 11.13
N GLY A 63 5.06 -25.13 9.94
CA GLY A 63 4.93 -23.68 9.71
C GLY A 63 6.26 -22.91 9.69
N VAL A 64 7.39 -23.60 9.54
CA VAL A 64 8.72 -22.95 9.50
C VAL A 64 9.03 -22.50 8.09
N CYS A 65 9.28 -21.20 7.93
CA CYS A 65 9.63 -20.54 6.69
C CYS A 65 11.14 -20.72 6.37
N SER A 66 11.44 -21.37 5.24
CA SER A 66 12.82 -21.65 4.80
C SER A 66 13.20 -20.78 3.60
N ASN A 67 14.05 -19.77 3.80
CA ASN A 67 14.61 -18.92 2.76
C ASN A 67 15.89 -18.17 3.18
N SER A 68 16.55 -18.59 4.26
CA SER A 68 17.73 -17.93 4.81
C SER A 68 18.97 -18.83 4.72
N ILE A 69 20.14 -18.30 5.08
CA ILE A 69 21.37 -19.09 5.14
C ILE A 69 21.32 -20.18 6.22
N ASP A 70 20.65 -19.90 7.34
CA ASP A 70 20.51 -20.82 8.48
C ASP A 70 19.40 -21.87 8.23
N PHE A 71 18.40 -21.51 7.42
CA PHE A 71 17.29 -22.37 7.00
C PHE A 71 17.12 -22.31 5.47
N PRO A 72 18.03 -22.93 4.69
CA PRO A 72 18.05 -22.81 3.24
C PRO A 72 16.92 -23.59 2.57
N ALA A 73 16.33 -22.99 1.54
CA ALA A 73 15.32 -23.63 0.70
C ALA A 73 15.92 -24.64 -0.32
N PHE A 74 17.24 -24.81 -0.37
CA PHE A 74 17.96 -25.67 -1.33
C PHE A 74 17.51 -25.50 -2.79
N ASN A 75 17.36 -24.25 -3.25
CA ASN A 75 16.83 -23.89 -4.59
C ASN A 75 15.40 -24.34 -4.90
N GLN A 76 14.65 -24.85 -3.91
CA GLN A 76 13.25 -25.23 -4.08
C GLN A 76 12.32 -24.01 -3.89
N GLY A 77 12.83 -22.91 -3.35
CA GLY A 77 12.06 -21.71 -2.98
C GLY A 77 12.16 -20.59 -4.00
N GLN A 78 12.08 -20.91 -5.30
CA GLN A 78 12.10 -19.88 -6.34
C GLN A 78 10.70 -19.27 -6.45
N PHE A 79 10.57 -18.01 -6.06
CA PHE A 79 9.35 -17.23 -6.20
C PHE A 79 9.64 -15.96 -7.00
N ALA A 80 8.67 -15.55 -7.80
CA ALA A 80 8.70 -14.29 -8.54
C ALA A 80 7.50 -13.45 -8.10
N LEU A 81 7.77 -12.21 -7.70
CA LEU A 81 6.73 -11.22 -7.44
C LEU A 81 6.62 -10.33 -8.67
N ASP A 82 5.41 -10.21 -9.20
CA ASP A 82 5.14 -9.33 -10.33
C ASP A 82 3.82 -8.59 -10.10
N ASN A 83 3.65 -7.48 -10.83
CA ASN A 83 2.44 -6.69 -10.88
C ASN A 83 1.97 -6.19 -9.49
N ILE A 84 2.93 -5.83 -8.63
CA ILE A 84 2.67 -5.26 -7.31
C ILE A 84 1.95 -3.93 -7.49
N ASN A 85 0.67 -3.91 -7.13
CA ASN A 85 -0.16 -2.73 -7.18
C ASN A 85 -0.47 -2.24 -5.76
N VAL A 86 0.01 -1.05 -5.43
CA VAL A 86 -0.31 -0.34 -4.19
C VAL A 86 -1.10 0.90 -4.56
N SER A 87 -2.36 0.96 -4.13
CA SER A 87 -3.15 2.18 -4.29
C SER A 87 -2.66 3.24 -3.30
N ALA A 88 -2.02 4.29 -3.80
CA ALA A 88 -1.73 5.46 -2.98
C ALA A 88 -3.05 6.12 -2.57
N VAL A 89 -3.32 6.21 -1.26
CA VAL A 89 -4.45 6.96 -0.73
C VAL A 89 -4.00 8.40 -0.54
N PRO A 90 -4.63 9.40 -1.21
CA PRO A 90 -4.29 10.79 -0.98
C PRO A 90 -4.43 11.12 0.51
N GLU A 91 -3.41 11.75 1.10
CA GLU A 91 -3.47 12.09 2.52
C GLU A 91 -4.70 12.95 2.81
N PRO A 92 -5.40 12.77 3.95
CA PRO A 92 -6.53 13.61 4.34
C PRO A 92 -6.19 15.12 4.33
N SER A 93 -4.94 15.45 4.64
CA SER A 93 -4.37 16.80 4.60
C SER A 93 -4.38 17.42 3.20
N THR A 94 -4.25 16.62 2.13
CA THR A 94 -4.18 17.11 0.75
C THR A 94 -5.51 17.74 0.32
N TYR A 95 -6.63 17.09 0.67
CA TYR A 95 -7.96 17.67 0.42
C TYR A 95 -8.21 18.91 1.28
N LEU A 96 -7.76 18.91 2.53
CA LEU A 96 -7.85 20.09 3.38
C LEU A 96 -7.03 21.26 2.84
N LEU A 97 -5.81 21.02 2.34
CA LEU A 97 -4.98 22.04 1.72
C LEU A 97 -5.55 22.54 0.39
N LEU A 98 -6.13 21.64 -0.42
CA LEU A 98 -6.86 22.01 -1.63
C LEU A 98 -8.04 22.93 -1.31
N LEU A 99 -8.87 22.55 -0.35
CA LEU A 99 -10.02 23.35 0.09
C LEU A 99 -9.59 24.68 0.72
N ALA A 100 -8.51 24.67 1.53
CA ALA A 100 -7.95 25.89 2.08
C ALA A 100 -7.45 26.84 0.97
N GLY A 101 -6.76 26.31 -0.04
CA GLY A 101 -6.30 27.05 -1.21
C GLY A 101 -7.48 27.66 -2.00
N LEU A 102 -8.51 26.88 -2.27
CA LEU A 102 -9.72 27.35 -2.95
C LEU A 102 -10.47 28.42 -2.13
N GLY A 103 -10.58 28.20 -0.81
CA GLY A 103 -11.17 29.16 0.12
C GLY A 103 -10.44 30.50 0.12
N ALA A 104 -9.11 30.48 0.13
CA ALA A 104 -8.28 31.68 0.06
C ALA A 104 -8.50 32.45 -1.25
N ILE A 105 -8.53 31.76 -2.39
CA ILE A 105 -8.80 32.36 -3.71
C ILE A 105 -10.20 33.01 -3.73
N GLY A 106 -11.22 32.30 -3.23
CA GLY A 106 -12.59 32.82 -3.16
C GLY A 106 -12.73 34.06 -2.27
N MET A 107 -12.00 34.12 -1.14
CA MET A 107 -11.98 35.32 -0.30
C MET A 107 -11.30 36.49 -1.00
N LEU A 108 -10.19 36.25 -1.70
CA LEU A 108 -9.47 37.29 -2.45
C LEU A 108 -10.31 37.83 -3.62
N SER A 109 -11.02 36.97 -4.35
CA SER A 109 -11.92 37.39 -5.43
C SER A 109 -13.05 38.28 -4.91
N ARG A 110 -13.66 37.92 -3.77
CA ARG A 110 -14.70 38.74 -3.12
C ARG A 110 -14.18 40.11 -2.67
N ARG A 111 -12.94 40.19 -2.15
CA ARG A 111 -12.31 41.47 -1.77
C ARG A 111 -12.05 42.36 -2.98
N ARG A 112 -11.65 41.80 -4.12
CA ARG A 112 -11.42 42.55 -5.37
C ARG A 112 -12.74 43.10 -5.93
N ALA A 113 -13.81 42.30 -5.94
CA ALA A 113 -15.12 42.72 -6.42
C ALA A 113 -15.70 43.91 -5.62
N ARG A 114 -15.54 43.92 -4.28
CA ARG A 114 -15.99 45.02 -3.42
C ARG A 114 -15.29 46.35 -3.70
N LYS A 115 -14.01 46.33 -4.10
CA LYS A 115 -13.29 47.55 -4.48
C LYS A 115 -13.80 48.15 -5.81
N PHE A 116 -14.18 47.30 -6.76
CA PHE A 116 -14.76 47.73 -8.04
C PHE A 116 -16.17 48.33 -7.88
N ALA A 117 -16.99 47.75 -6.99
CA ALA A 117 -18.33 48.28 -6.67
C ALA A 117 -18.27 49.63 -5.93
N ALA A 118 -17.26 49.86 -5.08
CA ALA A 118 -17.09 51.15 -4.41
C ALA A 118 -16.65 52.28 -5.37
N PHE A 119 -15.80 51.97 -6.36
CA PHE A 119 -15.35 52.94 -7.37
C PHE A 119 -16.48 53.40 -8.32
N THR A 120 -17.44 52.53 -8.61
CA THR A 120 -18.60 52.85 -9.47
C THR A 120 -19.66 53.71 -8.77
N VAL A 121 -19.69 53.75 -7.44
CA VAL A 121 -20.65 54.59 -6.66
C VAL A 121 -20.11 56.01 -6.42
N GLN A 122 -18.80 56.25 -6.51
CA GLN A 122 -18.19 57.57 -6.29
C GLN A 122 -18.01 58.43 -7.55
N GLY A 123 -18.39 57.91 -8.73
CA GLY A 123 -18.26 58.61 -10.02
C GLY A 123 -19.57 59.10 -10.63
N ALA A 124 -20.66 59.15 -9.86
CA ALA A 124 -21.97 59.68 -10.25
C ALA A 124 -22.32 60.93 -9.44
#